data_AF-A0A497CAU8-F1
#
_entry.id   AF-A0A497CAU8-F1
#
_cell.length_a   1.000
_cell.length_b   1.000
_cell.length_c   1.000
_cell.angle_alpha   90.00
_cell.angle_beta   90.00
_cell.angle_gamma   90.00
#
_symmetry.space_group_name_H-M   'P 1'
#
loop_
_entity.id
_entity.type
_entity.pdbx_description
1 polymer ?
#
loop_
_entity_poly.entity_id
_entity_poly.type
_entity_poly.pdbx_seq_one_letter_code
_entity_poly.pdbx_strand_id
1 'polypeptide(L)'
;MEENKFEEANVDVPETEVVADEVPWEIPAEVEVEAETKKEKKAREKQETKATKAAKKQKRIERRNTKTAKFIRVATIWILAFLIIFLAGFATSHITVARPAEAELEQVRAELIAAEAKVASIEGEIENLSSLEADNESLQAAMGEVNIHVNILSARVAVTDALLALQAGDLAEVKLELGKVEETFKTLKSMLNADQKGVVENMEQRLALVVGELDEDTTAVENDLKMLSSKLISLENTLFANP
;
A
#
# COMPACT_ATOMS: atom_id res chain seq x y z
N MET A 1 -24.05 11.31 24.56
CA MET A 1 -23.48 11.59 23.23
C MET A 1 -22.42 12.64 23.45
N GLU A 2 -21.17 12.22 23.57
CA GLU A 2 -20.04 13.14 23.76
C GLU A 2 -19.41 13.34 22.37
N GLU A 3 -19.29 14.59 21.94
CA GLU A 3 -18.69 14.94 20.67
C GLU A 3 -17.17 14.76 20.75
N ASN A 4 -16.66 13.69 20.16
CA ASN A 4 -15.23 13.43 20.13
C ASN A 4 -14.56 14.29 19.05
N LYS A 5 -14.35 15.56 19.39
CA LYS A 5 -13.78 16.59 18.52
C LYS A 5 -12.28 16.36 18.34
N PHE A 6 -11.92 15.55 17.34
CA PHE A 6 -10.53 15.44 16.91
C PHE A 6 -10.07 16.75 16.28
N GLU A 7 -9.09 17.40 16.91
CA GLU A 7 -8.35 18.50 16.30
C GLU A 7 -7.47 17.94 15.16
N GLU A 8 -7.66 18.49 13.96
CA GLU A 8 -6.73 18.27 12.84
C GLU A 8 -5.38 18.91 13.16
N ALA A 9 -4.47 18.12 13.73
CA ALA A 9 -3.08 18.49 13.84
C ALA A 9 -2.47 18.52 12.43
N ASN A 10 -2.42 19.71 11.83
CA ASN A 10 -1.71 19.97 10.59
C ASN A 10 -0.21 19.69 10.79
N VAL A 11 0.23 18.47 10.45
CA VAL A 11 1.63 18.05 10.51
C VAL A 11 2.36 18.71 9.36
N ASP A 12 3.01 19.83 9.67
CA ASP A 12 3.92 20.54 8.79
C ASP A 12 5.09 19.61 8.43
N VAL A 13 5.06 19.03 7.22
CA VAL A 13 6.10 18.12 6.73
C VAL A 13 7.30 18.97 6.33
N PRO A 14 8.46 18.86 7.01
CA PRO A 14 9.62 19.64 6.63
C PRO A 14 10.09 19.23 5.24
N GLU A 15 10.15 20.21 4.35
CA GLU A 15 10.67 20.09 2.99
C GLU A 15 12.15 19.65 3.07
N THR A 16 12.41 18.38 2.83
CA THR A 16 13.77 17.82 2.92
C THR A 16 14.61 18.30 1.74
N GLU A 17 15.34 19.38 1.98
CA GLU A 17 16.33 19.97 1.08
C GLU A 17 17.33 18.90 0.60
N VAL A 18 17.31 18.61 -0.71
CA VAL A 18 18.16 17.59 -1.32
C VAL A 18 19.58 18.14 -1.48
N VAL A 19 20.37 18.04 -0.41
CA VAL A 19 21.80 18.37 -0.44
C VAL A 19 22.55 17.28 -1.20
N ALA A 20 22.95 17.61 -2.44
CA ALA A 20 23.80 16.77 -3.26
C ALA A 20 25.27 16.88 -2.81
N ASP A 21 25.69 16.03 -1.86
CA ASP A 21 27.10 15.85 -1.53
C ASP A 21 27.78 14.92 -2.55
N GLU A 22 28.60 15.50 -3.43
CA GLU A 22 29.52 14.76 -4.28
C GLU A 22 30.64 14.14 -3.42
N VAL A 23 30.66 12.80 -3.30
CA VAL A 23 31.77 12.08 -2.65
C VAL A 23 32.75 11.56 -3.71
N PRO A 24 34.01 12.06 -3.77
CA PRO A 24 35.04 11.52 -4.65
C PRO A 24 35.49 10.14 -4.19
N TRP A 25 35.34 9.14 -5.06
CA TRP A 25 35.89 7.80 -4.87
C TRP A 25 37.26 7.70 -5.55
N GLU A 26 38.35 7.75 -4.77
CA GLU A 26 39.67 7.35 -5.27
C GLU A 26 39.85 5.83 -5.13
N ILE A 27 39.78 5.11 -6.25
CA ILE A 27 40.19 3.71 -6.34
C ILE A 27 41.64 3.66 -6.89
N PRO A 28 42.64 3.24 -6.10
CA PRO A 28 43.93 2.85 -6.65
C PRO A 28 43.81 1.47 -7.31
N ALA A 29 43.94 1.45 -8.63
CA ALA A 29 43.82 0.24 -9.44
C ALA A 29 45.04 -0.70 -9.33
N GLU A 30 44.75 -1.99 -9.48
CA GLU A 30 45.55 -2.99 -10.21
C GLU A 30 47.07 -3.08 -9.92
N VAL A 31 47.42 -4.05 -9.07
CA VAL A 31 48.73 -4.74 -9.15
C VAL A 31 48.50 -6.09 -9.82
N GLU A 32 48.53 -6.10 -11.16
CA GLU A 32 48.58 -7.36 -11.92
C GLU A 32 50.04 -7.85 -12.05
N VAL A 33 50.21 -9.17 -11.96
CA VAL A 33 51.50 -9.84 -11.86
C VAL A 33 51.65 -10.78 -13.04
N GLU A 34 52.65 -10.55 -13.89
CA GLU A 34 53.35 -11.56 -14.71
C GLU A 34 54.57 -10.86 -15.36
N ALA A 35 55.65 -11.50 -15.81
CA ALA A 35 56.40 -12.70 -15.47
C ALA A 35 57.41 -12.84 -16.63
N GLU A 36 58.68 -13.12 -16.35
CA GLU A 36 59.68 -13.60 -17.34
C GLU A 36 60.02 -12.63 -18.52
N THR A 37 61.15 -12.73 -19.25
CA THR A 37 62.31 -13.64 -19.24
C THR A 37 63.59 -12.93 -19.77
N LYS A 38 64.74 -13.20 -19.12
CA LYS A 38 66.00 -13.74 -19.72
C LYS A 38 66.74 -12.96 -20.85
N LYS A 39 68.09 -13.07 -20.82
CA LYS A 39 69.10 -12.75 -21.88
C LYS A 39 69.46 -11.26 -22.09
N GLU A 40 70.67 -10.86 -22.52
CA GLU A 40 71.98 -11.55 -22.64
C GLU A 40 73.12 -10.54 -23.03
N LYS A 41 74.35 -10.75 -22.50
CA LYS A 41 75.68 -10.25 -22.99
C LYS A 41 75.99 -8.73 -23.10
N LYS A 42 77.15 -8.40 -22.48
CA LYS A 42 78.38 -7.72 -23.00
C LYS A 42 78.24 -6.30 -23.62
N ALA A 43 79.23 -5.41 -23.56
CA ALA A 43 80.67 -5.56 -23.29
C ALA A 43 81.19 -4.34 -22.46
N ARG A 44 82.21 -4.48 -21.60
CA ARG A 44 83.63 -4.07 -21.84
C ARG A 44 83.75 -2.55 -22.10
N GLU A 45 84.53 -1.77 -21.36
CA GLU A 45 86.00 -1.86 -21.33
C GLU A 45 86.65 -0.92 -20.31
N LYS A 46 87.86 -1.30 -19.86
CA LYS A 46 88.78 -0.71 -18.85
C LYS A 46 88.45 -1.06 -17.39
N GLN A 47 89.37 -1.54 -16.52
CA GLN A 47 90.80 -1.93 -16.65
C GLN A 47 91.80 -0.84 -17.10
N GLU A 48 92.88 -0.49 -16.39
CA GLU A 48 93.51 -0.93 -15.14
C GLU A 48 94.15 0.30 -14.48
N THR A 49 94.28 0.41 -13.16
CA THR A 49 95.48 0.04 -12.36
C THR A 49 95.19 0.55 -10.94
N LYS A 50 95.71 0.02 -9.82
CA LYS A 50 97.00 -0.65 -9.59
C LYS A 50 96.84 -1.87 -8.68
N ALA A 51 97.64 -2.90 -8.95
CA ALA A 51 97.81 -4.05 -8.08
C ALA A 51 98.69 -3.73 -6.86
N THR A 52 99.06 -4.77 -6.10
CA THR A 52 100.10 -4.78 -5.03
C THR A 52 99.77 -4.16 -3.66
N LYS A 53 98.71 -4.66 -3.00
CA LYS A 53 98.76 -5.08 -1.58
C LYS A 53 97.88 -6.34 -1.37
N ALA A 54 98.18 -7.43 -2.09
CA ALA A 54 99.05 -8.48 -1.55
C ALA A 54 98.66 -8.94 -0.13
N ALA A 55 97.67 -9.84 -0.08
CA ALA A 55 97.72 -11.08 0.71
C ALA A 55 98.24 -11.04 2.16
N LYS A 56 97.48 -10.44 3.11
CA LYS A 56 97.49 -10.86 4.54
C LYS A 56 96.36 -10.26 5.42
N LYS A 57 95.09 -10.55 5.15
CA LYS A 57 94.01 -10.42 6.18
C LYS A 57 92.74 -11.27 5.99
N GLN A 58 92.71 -12.19 5.04
CA GLN A 58 91.52 -12.97 4.66
C GLN A 58 91.39 -14.35 5.35
N LYS A 59 92.16 -14.60 6.42
CA LYS A 59 92.09 -15.82 7.25
C LYS A 59 92.23 -15.51 8.75
N ARG A 60 91.31 -14.72 9.33
CA ARG A 60 91.18 -14.61 10.80
C ARG A 60 89.83 -14.13 11.36
N ILE A 61 88.73 -14.36 10.64
CA ILE A 61 87.34 -14.31 11.21
C ILE A 61 86.59 -15.63 10.94
N GLU A 62 87.32 -16.70 10.62
CA GLU A 62 86.77 -18.06 10.72
C GLU A 62 87.03 -18.61 12.13
N ARG A 63 86.06 -19.37 12.66
CA ARG A 63 86.13 -20.15 13.91
C ARG A 63 86.04 -19.35 15.22
N ARG A 64 84.88 -18.71 15.45
CA ARG A 64 84.22 -18.76 16.77
C ARG A 64 82.79 -19.31 16.61
N ASN A 65 82.42 -20.22 17.51
CA ASN A 65 81.11 -20.88 17.63
C ASN A 65 80.57 -21.71 16.44
N THR A 66 81.26 -22.81 16.13
CA THR A 66 80.76 -23.90 15.26
C THR A 66 79.70 -24.82 15.90
N LYS A 67 79.33 -24.59 17.18
CA LYS A 67 78.27 -25.36 17.87
C LYS A 67 76.89 -24.68 17.78
N THR A 68 76.79 -23.36 17.95
CA THR A 68 75.51 -22.63 17.87
C THR A 68 74.93 -22.62 16.46
N ALA A 69 75.76 -22.54 15.42
CA ALA A 69 75.31 -22.56 14.02
C ALA A 69 74.57 -23.85 13.62
N LYS A 70 74.85 -24.99 14.27
CA LYS A 70 74.10 -26.24 14.06
C LYS A 70 72.76 -26.22 14.80
N PHE A 71 72.74 -25.71 16.03
CA PHE A 71 71.52 -25.54 16.82
C PHE A 71 70.52 -24.59 16.14
N ILE A 72 71.00 -23.46 15.61
CA ILE A 72 70.18 -22.49 14.87
C ILE A 72 69.48 -23.16 13.68
N ARG A 73 70.19 -23.94 12.85
CA ARG A 73 69.58 -24.62 11.69
C ARG A 73 68.44 -25.57 12.08
N VAL A 74 68.60 -26.32 13.17
CA VAL A 74 67.55 -27.22 13.68
C VAL A 74 66.37 -26.40 14.22
N ALA A 75 66.64 -25.32 14.98
CA ALA A 75 65.61 -24.42 15.46
C ALA A 75 64.82 -23.74 14.32
N THR A 76 65.49 -23.32 13.23
CA THR A 76 64.81 -22.72 12.07
C THR A 76 63.87 -23.71 11.38
N ILE A 77 64.25 -24.99 11.26
CA ILE A 77 63.38 -26.03 10.69
C ILE A 77 62.14 -26.26 11.57
N TRP A 78 62.30 -26.33 12.90
CA TRP A 78 61.18 -26.46 13.82
C TRP A 78 60.26 -25.23 13.81
N ILE A 79 60.82 -24.01 13.82
CA ILE A 79 60.04 -22.77 13.70
C ILE A 79 59.26 -22.74 12.38
N LEU A 80 59.87 -23.14 11.26
CA LEU A 80 59.19 -23.21 9.97
C LEU A 80 58.04 -24.25 9.96
N ALA A 81 58.24 -25.41 10.59
CA ALA A 81 57.18 -26.41 10.74
C ALA A 81 56.01 -25.89 11.59
N PHE A 82 56.28 -25.23 12.71
CA PHE A 82 55.25 -24.56 13.51
C PHE A 82 54.54 -23.44 12.73
N LEU A 83 55.27 -22.66 11.94
CA LEU A 83 54.70 -21.59 11.11
C LEU A 83 53.73 -22.15 10.07
N ILE A 84 54.07 -23.24 9.38
CA ILE A 84 53.19 -23.89 8.40
C ILE A 84 51.91 -24.41 9.07
N ILE A 85 52.03 -25.08 10.22
CA ILE A 85 50.87 -25.58 10.99
C ILE A 85 49.99 -24.41 11.46
N PHE A 86 50.59 -23.31 11.91
CA PHE A 86 49.87 -22.11 12.32
C PHE A 86 49.12 -21.45 11.16
N LEU A 87 49.75 -21.27 10.00
CA LEU A 87 49.07 -20.75 8.80
C LEU A 87 47.93 -21.68 8.34
N ALA A 88 48.15 -22.99 8.35
CA ALA A 88 47.11 -23.96 7.98
C ALA A 88 45.90 -23.90 8.93
N GLY A 89 46.13 -23.79 10.25
CA GLY A 89 45.08 -23.60 11.25
C GLY A 89 44.34 -22.28 11.08
N PHE A 90 45.06 -21.19 10.83
CA PHE A 90 44.48 -19.86 10.59
C PHE A 90 43.60 -19.83 9.33
N ALA A 91 44.11 -20.35 8.21
CA ALA A 91 43.36 -20.45 6.96
C ALA A 91 42.11 -21.31 7.11
N THR A 92 42.21 -22.46 7.79
CA THR A 92 41.06 -23.33 8.06
C THR A 92 40.00 -22.59 8.88
N SER A 93 40.40 -21.92 9.97
CA SER A 93 39.50 -21.13 10.83
C SER A 93 38.74 -20.06 10.06
N HIS A 94 39.43 -19.30 9.20
CA HIS A 94 38.78 -18.27 8.37
C HIS A 94 37.78 -18.86 7.36
N ILE A 95 38.13 -19.96 6.69
CA ILE A 95 37.25 -20.61 5.70
C ILE A 95 36.00 -21.19 6.38
N THR A 96 36.11 -21.73 7.60
CA THR A 96 34.95 -22.24 8.35
C THR A 96 33.97 -21.17 8.81
N VAL A 97 34.41 -19.92 8.96
CA VAL A 97 33.55 -18.81 9.45
C VAL A 97 32.94 -17.99 8.29
N ALA A 98 33.63 -17.85 7.15
CA ALA A 98 33.12 -17.06 6.04
C ALA A 98 31.90 -17.67 5.33
N ARG A 99 31.90 -18.99 5.09
CA ARG A 99 30.84 -19.70 4.36
C ARG A 99 29.43 -19.64 4.99
N PRO A 100 29.23 -19.82 6.31
CA PRO A 100 27.88 -19.71 6.88
C PRO A 100 27.31 -18.29 6.74
N ALA A 101 28.14 -17.24 6.85
CA ALA A 101 27.68 -15.86 6.70
C ALA A 101 27.18 -15.54 5.28
N GLU A 102 27.79 -16.12 4.23
CA GLU A 102 27.30 -16.00 2.85
C GLU A 102 25.92 -16.66 2.68
N ALA A 103 25.72 -17.85 3.25
CA ALA A 103 24.45 -18.56 3.21
C ALA A 103 23.34 -17.84 4.01
N GLU A 104 23.66 -17.28 5.17
CA GLU A 104 22.74 -16.44 5.95
C GLU A 104 22.33 -15.18 5.17
N LEU A 105 23.27 -14.51 4.48
CA LEU A 105 22.96 -13.35 3.64
C LEU A 105 22.11 -13.71 2.42
N GLU A 106 22.34 -14.87 1.79
CA GLU A 106 21.49 -15.36 0.69
C GLU A 106 20.07 -15.69 1.18
N GLN A 107 19.95 -16.35 2.34
CA GLN A 107 18.66 -16.63 2.97
C GLN A 107 17.90 -15.35 3.32
N VAL A 108 18.53 -14.39 4.01
CA VAL A 108 17.89 -13.11 4.39
C VAL A 108 17.47 -12.31 3.15
N ARG A 109 18.25 -12.35 2.06
CA ARG A 109 17.83 -11.75 0.77
C ARG A 109 16.63 -12.45 0.16
N ALA A 110 16.58 -13.77 0.18
CA ALA A 110 15.44 -14.54 -0.32
C ALA A 110 14.17 -14.30 0.52
N GLU A 111 14.31 -14.21 1.85
CA GLU A 111 13.22 -13.87 2.76
C GLU A 111 12.72 -12.44 2.55
N LEU A 112 13.62 -11.48 2.31
CA LEU A 112 13.27 -10.09 1.99
C LEU A 112 12.50 -10.00 0.67
N ILE A 113 12.97 -10.64 -0.40
CA ILE A 113 12.28 -10.67 -1.71
C ILE A 113 10.90 -11.34 -1.57
N ALA A 114 10.79 -12.41 -0.78
CA ALA A 114 9.51 -13.07 -0.53
C ALA A 114 8.55 -12.20 0.32
N ALA A 115 9.08 -11.40 1.25
CA ALA A 115 8.31 -10.44 2.03
C ALA A 115 7.82 -9.27 1.16
N GLU A 116 8.68 -8.70 0.31
CA GLU A 116 8.32 -7.65 -0.66
C GLU A 116 7.22 -8.13 -1.63
N ALA A 117 7.37 -9.33 -2.20
CA ALA A 117 6.35 -9.92 -3.06
C ALA A 117 5.01 -10.14 -2.33
N LYS A 118 5.06 -10.47 -1.02
CA LYS A 118 3.86 -10.60 -0.19
C LYS A 118 3.23 -9.25 0.15
N VAL A 119 4.03 -8.20 0.40
CA VAL A 119 3.54 -6.84 0.60
C VAL A 119 2.82 -6.36 -0.66
N ALA A 120 3.45 -6.44 -1.83
CA ALA A 120 2.82 -6.06 -3.10
C ALA A 120 1.53 -6.85 -3.40
N SER A 121 1.48 -8.14 -3.02
CA SER A 121 0.25 -8.95 -3.13
C SER A 121 -0.87 -8.45 -2.21
N ILE A 122 -0.54 -8.09 -0.96
CA ILE A 122 -1.51 -7.59 0.02
C ILE A 122 -1.98 -6.18 -0.35
N GLU A 123 -1.09 -5.32 -0.85
CA GLU A 123 -1.45 -3.99 -1.37
C GLU A 123 -2.44 -4.11 -2.53
N GLY A 124 -2.20 -5.04 -3.47
CA GLY A 124 -3.16 -5.35 -4.53
C GLY A 124 -4.49 -5.92 -4.03
N GLU A 125 -4.49 -6.75 -2.97
CA GLU A 125 -5.73 -7.21 -2.33
C GLU A 125 -6.51 -6.04 -1.67
N ILE A 126 -5.81 -5.11 -1.03
CA ILE A 126 -6.41 -3.91 -0.41
C ILE A 126 -7.02 -2.99 -1.47
N GLU A 127 -6.33 -2.74 -2.59
CA GLU A 127 -6.87 -1.95 -3.71
C GLU A 127 -8.15 -2.57 -4.29
N ASN A 128 -8.14 -3.88 -4.52
CA ASN A 128 -9.33 -4.62 -4.99
C ASN A 128 -10.50 -4.56 -3.99
N LEU A 129 -10.23 -4.67 -2.69
CA LEU A 129 -11.26 -4.56 -1.65
C LEU A 129 -11.83 -3.13 -1.56
N SER A 130 -10.99 -2.11 -1.67
CA SER A 130 -11.42 -0.70 -1.67
C SER A 130 -12.31 -0.38 -2.87
N SER A 131 -11.98 -0.88 -4.07
CA SER A 131 -12.84 -0.77 -5.24
C SER A 131 -14.20 -1.46 -5.03
N LEU A 132 -14.20 -2.65 -4.43
CA LEU A 132 -15.44 -3.40 -4.16
C LEU A 132 -16.32 -2.73 -3.09
N GLU A 133 -15.71 -2.06 -2.10
CA GLU A 133 -16.42 -1.26 -1.10
C GLU A 133 -17.11 -0.05 -1.76
N ALA A 134 -16.40 0.70 -2.61
CA ALA A 134 -16.97 1.82 -3.37
C ALA A 134 -18.10 1.38 -4.33
N ASP A 135 -17.94 0.26 -5.04
CA ASP A 135 -18.99 -0.32 -5.88
C ASP A 135 -20.24 -0.71 -5.06
N ASN A 136 -20.04 -1.22 -3.83
CA ASN A 136 -21.12 -1.61 -2.93
C ASN A 136 -21.88 -0.39 -2.38
N GLU A 137 -21.17 0.65 -1.95
CA GLU A 137 -21.78 1.92 -1.56
C GLU A 137 -22.59 2.55 -2.70
N SER A 138 -22.03 2.58 -3.92
CA SER A 138 -22.71 3.06 -5.11
C SER A 138 -23.99 2.26 -5.42
N LEU A 139 -23.92 0.93 -5.33
CA LEU A 139 -25.07 0.05 -5.55
C LEU A 139 -26.14 0.21 -4.47
N GLN A 140 -25.75 0.41 -3.20
CA GLN A 140 -26.69 0.69 -2.11
C GLN A 140 -27.41 2.03 -2.31
N ALA A 141 -26.70 3.07 -2.75
CA ALA A 141 -27.30 4.36 -3.09
C ALA A 141 -28.32 4.23 -4.23
N ALA A 142 -27.94 3.55 -5.32
CA ALA A 142 -28.83 3.29 -6.46
C ALA A 142 -30.06 2.44 -6.06
N MET A 143 -29.90 1.44 -5.19
CA MET A 143 -31.02 0.68 -4.63
C MET A 143 -31.95 1.56 -3.79
N GLY A 144 -31.41 2.50 -3.01
CA GLY A 144 -32.19 3.50 -2.27
C GLY A 144 -33.05 4.37 -3.21
N GLU A 145 -32.44 4.87 -4.28
CA GLU A 145 -33.09 5.69 -5.31
C GLU A 145 -34.25 4.94 -5.99
N VAL A 146 -34.00 3.69 -6.43
CA VAL A 146 -35.01 2.82 -7.06
C VAL A 146 -36.14 2.49 -6.07
N ASN A 147 -35.84 2.24 -4.80
CA ASN A 147 -36.87 2.00 -3.78
C ASN A 147 -37.76 3.23 -3.57
N ILE A 148 -37.20 4.44 -3.57
CA ILE A 148 -37.97 5.69 -3.51
C ILE A 148 -38.87 5.82 -4.75
N HIS A 149 -38.34 5.53 -5.95
CA HIS A 149 -39.11 5.56 -7.20
C HIS A 149 -40.30 4.61 -7.17
N VAL A 150 -40.08 3.34 -6.78
CA VAL A 150 -41.12 2.31 -6.68
C VAL A 150 -42.21 2.71 -5.66
N ASN A 151 -41.84 3.29 -4.52
CA ASN A 151 -42.82 3.77 -3.55
C ASN A 151 -43.64 4.96 -4.08
N ILE A 152 -43.03 5.91 -4.82
CA ILE A 152 -43.78 7.01 -5.45
C ILE A 152 -44.76 6.47 -6.50
N LEU A 153 -44.33 5.51 -7.34
CA LEU A 153 -45.22 4.85 -8.29
C LEU A 153 -46.37 4.10 -7.59
N SER A 154 -46.09 3.40 -6.49
CA SER A 154 -47.11 2.73 -5.67
C SER A 154 -48.16 3.70 -5.15
N ALA A 155 -47.74 4.85 -4.58
CA ALA A 155 -48.65 5.89 -4.15
C ALA A 155 -49.48 6.48 -5.31
N ARG A 156 -48.87 6.68 -6.49
CA ARG A 156 -49.58 7.15 -7.70
C ARG A 156 -50.65 6.18 -8.18
N VAL A 157 -50.37 4.88 -8.13
CA VAL A 157 -51.34 3.81 -8.47
C VAL A 157 -52.49 3.84 -7.46
N ALA A 158 -52.22 3.77 -6.16
CA ALA A 158 -53.27 3.79 -5.13
C ALA A 158 -54.14 5.07 -5.16
N VAL A 159 -53.57 6.26 -5.45
CA VAL A 159 -54.36 7.49 -5.66
C VAL A 159 -55.24 7.39 -6.92
N THR A 160 -54.77 6.71 -7.97
CA THR A 160 -55.55 6.49 -9.20
C THR A 160 -56.69 5.49 -8.97
N ASP A 161 -56.41 4.40 -8.26
CA ASP A 161 -57.41 3.39 -7.91
C ASP A 161 -58.47 3.95 -6.95
N ALA A 162 -58.06 4.80 -5.98
CA ALA A 162 -59.00 5.56 -5.14
C ALA A 162 -59.91 6.49 -5.97
N LEU A 163 -59.39 7.15 -7.01
CA LEU A 163 -60.21 7.98 -7.92
C LEU A 163 -61.20 7.13 -8.73
N LEU A 164 -60.79 5.94 -9.19
CA LEU A 164 -61.66 5.01 -9.92
C LEU A 164 -62.77 4.44 -9.01
N ALA A 165 -62.43 4.03 -7.78
CA ALA A 165 -63.38 3.58 -6.78
C ALA A 165 -64.39 4.68 -6.40
N LEU A 166 -63.94 5.93 -6.26
CA LEU A 166 -64.79 7.08 -5.98
C LEU A 166 -65.80 7.32 -7.12
N GLN A 167 -65.35 7.22 -8.38
CA GLN A 167 -66.22 7.32 -9.56
C GLN A 167 -67.21 6.14 -9.69
N ALA A 168 -66.85 4.96 -9.18
CA ALA A 168 -67.74 3.81 -9.08
C ALA A 168 -68.74 3.90 -7.90
N GLY A 169 -68.52 4.83 -6.95
CA GLY A 169 -69.30 4.98 -5.72
C GLY A 169 -68.93 3.97 -4.62
N ASP A 170 -67.80 3.27 -4.74
CA ASP A 170 -67.34 2.29 -3.74
C ASP A 170 -66.47 2.96 -2.68
N LEU A 171 -67.12 3.57 -1.69
CA LEU A 171 -66.43 4.25 -0.58
C LEU A 171 -65.62 3.29 0.32
N ALA A 172 -65.88 1.99 0.27
CA ALA A 172 -65.10 1.01 1.03
C ALA A 172 -63.74 0.78 0.35
N GLU A 173 -63.74 0.61 -0.98
CA GLU A 173 -62.52 0.51 -1.77
C GLU A 173 -61.72 1.83 -1.75
N VAL A 174 -62.38 2.99 -1.80
CA VAL A 174 -61.68 4.29 -1.58
C VAL A 174 -60.94 4.28 -0.24
N LYS A 175 -61.60 3.92 0.87
CA LYS A 175 -60.97 3.87 2.20
C LYS A 175 -59.80 2.88 2.26
N LEU A 176 -59.87 1.76 1.54
CA LEU A 176 -58.77 0.80 1.40
C LEU A 176 -57.57 1.41 0.68
N GLU A 177 -57.77 2.00 -0.50
CA GLU A 177 -56.69 2.58 -1.30
C GLU A 177 -56.02 3.78 -0.61
N LEU A 178 -56.79 4.66 0.04
CA LEU A 178 -56.23 5.78 0.82
C LEU A 178 -55.35 5.28 1.98
N GLY A 179 -55.69 4.14 2.60
CA GLY A 179 -54.84 3.50 3.61
C GLY A 179 -53.48 3.06 3.06
N LYS A 180 -53.43 2.54 1.82
CA LYS A 180 -52.16 2.20 1.15
C LYS A 180 -51.33 3.44 0.85
N VAL A 181 -51.97 4.55 0.44
CA VAL A 181 -51.28 5.83 0.24
C VAL A 181 -50.64 6.32 1.55
N GLU A 182 -51.35 6.22 2.68
CA GLU A 182 -50.85 6.62 4.00
C GLU A 182 -49.64 5.78 4.44
N GLU A 183 -49.68 4.46 4.26
CA GLU A 183 -48.56 3.56 4.54
C GLU A 183 -47.35 3.84 3.64
N THR A 184 -47.60 4.12 2.35
CA THR A 184 -46.56 4.47 1.38
C THR A 184 -45.90 5.81 1.72
N PHE A 185 -46.66 6.81 2.18
CA PHE A 185 -46.11 8.10 2.63
C PHE A 185 -45.25 7.96 3.89
N LYS A 186 -45.66 7.17 4.88
CA LYS A 186 -44.83 6.84 6.05
C LYS A 186 -43.52 6.19 5.64
N THR A 187 -43.56 5.27 4.69
CA THR A 187 -42.38 4.59 4.12
C THR A 187 -41.46 5.59 3.41
N LEU A 188 -41.99 6.44 2.53
CA LEU A 188 -41.22 7.48 1.84
C LEU A 188 -40.54 8.44 2.81
N LYS A 189 -41.22 8.91 3.86
CA LYS A 189 -40.61 9.78 4.88
C LYS A 189 -39.45 9.13 5.64
N SER A 190 -39.33 7.80 5.66
CA SER A 190 -38.18 7.13 6.25
C SER A 190 -36.94 7.17 5.34
N MET A 191 -37.14 7.22 4.01
CA MET A 191 -36.09 7.13 2.98
C MET A 191 -35.61 8.49 2.47
N LEU A 192 -36.46 9.52 2.52
CA LEU A 192 -36.19 10.85 1.96
C LEU A 192 -35.32 11.73 2.88
N ASN A 193 -34.74 12.81 2.34
CA ASN A 193 -34.05 13.85 3.12
C ASN A 193 -35.03 14.84 3.78
N ALA A 194 -34.54 15.78 4.59
CA ALA A 194 -35.40 16.70 5.36
C ALA A 194 -36.33 17.57 4.49
N ASP A 195 -35.81 18.15 3.40
CA ASP A 195 -36.59 19.02 2.52
C ASP A 195 -37.68 18.23 1.78
N GLN A 196 -37.32 17.03 1.30
CA GLN A 196 -38.23 16.10 0.63
C GLN A 196 -39.33 15.57 1.58
N LYS A 197 -39.00 15.32 2.86
CA LYS A 197 -39.99 14.92 3.88
C LYS A 197 -41.09 15.98 4.04
N GLY A 198 -40.75 17.26 4.06
CA GLY A 198 -41.74 18.34 4.16
C GLY A 198 -42.77 18.34 3.01
N VAL A 199 -42.36 17.92 1.80
CA VAL A 199 -43.27 17.74 0.66
C VAL A 199 -44.24 16.58 0.91
N VAL A 200 -43.76 15.45 1.43
CA VAL A 200 -44.59 14.28 1.75
C VAL A 200 -45.51 14.55 2.94
N GLU A 201 -45.06 15.27 3.98
CA GLU A 201 -45.89 15.68 5.11
C GLU A 201 -47.04 16.60 4.68
N ASN A 202 -46.82 17.50 3.71
CA ASN A 202 -47.90 18.30 3.13
C ASN A 202 -48.90 17.44 2.31
N MET A 203 -48.42 16.35 1.69
CA MET A 203 -49.29 15.37 1.02
C MET A 203 -50.08 14.52 2.01
N GLU A 204 -49.49 14.10 3.14
CA GLU A 204 -50.19 13.41 4.22
C GLU A 204 -51.27 14.27 4.88
N GLN A 205 -50.97 15.54 5.18
CA GLN A 205 -51.96 16.48 5.72
C GLN A 205 -53.17 16.60 4.79
N ARG A 206 -52.93 16.61 3.48
CA ARG A 206 -54.01 16.65 2.48
C ARG A 206 -54.75 15.33 2.37
N LEU A 207 -54.06 14.19 2.44
CA LEU A 207 -54.69 12.87 2.51
C LEU A 207 -55.61 12.76 3.74
N ALA A 208 -55.22 13.33 4.88
CA ALA A 208 -56.06 13.37 6.08
C ALA A 208 -57.35 14.20 5.89
N LEU A 209 -57.29 15.29 5.12
CA LEU A 209 -58.50 16.05 4.72
C LEU A 209 -59.40 15.20 3.81
N VAL A 210 -58.84 14.56 2.77
CA VAL A 210 -59.57 13.64 1.88
C VAL A 210 -60.29 12.54 2.67
N VAL A 211 -59.62 11.92 3.64
CA VAL A 211 -60.21 10.86 4.48
C VAL A 211 -61.32 11.41 5.38
N GLY A 212 -61.19 12.65 5.87
CA GLY A 212 -62.21 13.31 6.70
C GLY A 212 -63.45 13.76 5.91
N GLU A 213 -63.27 14.26 4.69
CA GLU A 213 -64.35 14.77 3.83
C GLU A 213 -65.07 13.66 3.02
N LEU A 214 -64.56 12.42 3.06
CA LEU A 214 -65.00 11.32 2.19
C LEU A 214 -66.49 10.96 2.27
N ASP A 215 -67.08 11.10 3.46
CA ASP A 215 -68.51 10.83 3.68
C ASP A 215 -69.38 12.12 3.58
N GLU A 216 -68.78 13.30 3.35
CA GLU A 216 -69.45 14.61 3.34
C GLU A 216 -69.48 15.28 1.94
N ASP A 217 -68.35 15.37 1.24
CA ASP A 217 -68.25 16.00 -0.09
C ASP A 217 -67.31 15.22 -1.03
N THR A 218 -67.89 14.31 -1.81
CA THR A 218 -67.16 13.52 -2.82
C THR A 218 -66.56 14.36 -3.95
N THR A 219 -67.03 15.59 -4.17
CA THR A 219 -66.47 16.50 -5.18
C THR A 219 -65.21 17.18 -4.66
N ALA A 220 -65.17 17.57 -3.38
CA ALA A 220 -63.96 18.04 -2.72
C ALA A 220 -62.87 16.95 -2.74
N VAL A 221 -63.23 15.74 -2.30
CA VAL A 221 -62.38 14.52 -2.31
C VAL A 221 -61.77 14.26 -3.69
N GLU A 222 -62.57 14.30 -4.77
CA GLU A 222 -62.07 14.05 -6.13
C GLU A 222 -61.05 15.12 -6.58
N ASN A 223 -61.31 16.39 -6.28
CA ASN A 223 -60.38 17.48 -6.57
C ASN A 223 -59.09 17.39 -5.74
N ASP A 224 -59.20 16.95 -4.49
CA ASP A 224 -58.06 16.81 -3.62
C ASP A 224 -57.14 15.66 -4.03
N LEU A 225 -57.71 14.50 -4.40
CA LEU A 225 -56.98 13.37 -4.99
C LEU A 225 -56.31 13.72 -6.34
N LYS A 226 -56.98 14.48 -7.22
CA LYS A 226 -56.37 14.94 -8.48
C LYS A 226 -55.12 15.80 -8.24
N MET A 227 -55.17 16.73 -7.29
CA MET A 227 -53.99 17.52 -6.93
C MET A 227 -52.94 16.70 -6.14
N LEU A 228 -53.33 15.67 -5.38
CA LEU A 228 -52.39 14.74 -4.74
C LEU A 228 -51.60 13.96 -5.80
N SER A 229 -52.26 13.45 -6.84
CA SER A 229 -51.62 12.84 -8.01
C SER A 229 -50.66 13.81 -8.72
N SER A 230 -51.07 15.07 -8.89
CA SER A 230 -50.20 16.12 -9.46
C SER A 230 -48.96 16.41 -8.60
N LYS A 231 -49.11 16.46 -7.26
CA LYS A 231 -47.99 16.62 -6.32
C LYS A 231 -47.03 15.42 -6.35
N LEU A 232 -47.55 14.20 -6.46
CA LEU A 232 -46.74 12.99 -6.62
C LEU A 232 -45.92 13.01 -7.91
N ILE A 233 -46.53 13.37 -9.05
CA ILE A 233 -45.82 13.55 -10.32
C ILE A 233 -44.75 14.65 -10.21
N SER A 234 -45.04 15.76 -9.50
CA SER A 234 -44.06 16.82 -9.27
C SER A 234 -42.90 16.37 -8.39
N LEU A 235 -43.15 15.55 -7.36
CA LEU A 235 -42.11 14.97 -6.50
C LEU A 235 -41.22 14.02 -7.31
N GLU A 236 -41.81 13.12 -8.09
CA GLU A 236 -41.09 12.22 -9.00
C GLU A 236 -40.18 13.00 -9.96
N ASN A 237 -40.72 14.00 -10.66
CA ASN A 237 -39.92 14.84 -11.56
C ASN A 237 -38.81 15.59 -10.83
N THR A 238 -39.04 16.04 -9.60
CA THR A 238 -38.04 16.76 -8.80
C THR A 238 -36.89 15.85 -8.35
N LEU A 239 -37.18 14.56 -8.13
CA LEU A 239 -36.20 13.55 -7.70
C LEU A 239 -35.43 12.92 -8.86
N PHE A 240 -36.08 12.69 -10.02
CA PHE A 240 -35.55 11.84 -11.09
C PHE A 240 -35.34 12.54 -12.44
N ALA A 241 -35.85 13.76 -12.66
CA ALA A 241 -35.73 14.43 -13.97
C ALA A 241 -34.46 15.28 -14.15
N ASN A 242 -33.67 15.47 -13.09
CA ASN A 242 -32.37 16.14 -13.11
C ASN A 242 -31.29 15.15 -12.60
N PRO A 243 -30.74 14.28 -13.48
CA PRO A 243 -29.59 13.44 -13.16
C PRO A 243 -28.27 14.25 -13.06
#